data_AF-A0A931RQM6-F1
#
_entry.id   AF-A0A931RQM6-F1
#
_cell.length_a   1.000
_cell.length_b   1.000
_cell.length_c   1.000
_cell.angle_alpha   90.00
_cell.angle_beta   90.00
_cell.angle_gamma   90.00
#
_symmetry.space_group_name_H-M   'P 1'
#
loop_
_entity.id
_entity.type
_entity.pdbx_description
1 polymer ?
#
loop_
_entity_poly.entity_id
_entity_poly.type
_entity_poly.pdbx_seq_one_letter_code
_entity_poly.pdbx_strand_id
1 'polypeptide(L)'
;MIPDFKGLKGDPSDNIIGVKGIGEKTAARLIKYYGNLDELYRRLKSTEKRPTWLKERVLKLLLDNEEEAFFSRELGLIRRDAPVSPRLEELSFAGVPYEAASRVFRKFHFPSLLARLEVPKSEEKASGARSLTEESVRDLGKAKTLGLFFENDKLFIGTDRELWAVDTVPKNFSEIFDDGQDIIVHDGKRVYHFASRIFKISFDTKIAAWLLDPERKDFSLADLLGEETSEKVSSPPIGLFLLAKKYRERLSEEKLEKIYFDFELPLVPILAEMESTG
;
A
#
# COMPACT_ATOMS: atom_id res chain seq x y z
N MET A 1 34.49 14.13 -26.34
CA MET A 1 33.10 13.95 -25.86
C MET A 1 33.13 13.28 -24.47
N ILE A 2 31.99 13.10 -23.78
CA ILE A 2 31.96 12.44 -22.44
C ILE A 2 32.50 10.99 -22.47
N PRO A 3 32.14 10.14 -23.46
CA PRO A 3 32.69 8.78 -23.55
C PRO A 3 34.20 8.76 -23.75
N ASP A 4 34.75 9.71 -24.53
CA ASP A 4 36.20 9.83 -24.72
C ASP A 4 36.93 10.19 -23.41
N PHE A 5 36.33 11.09 -22.63
CA PHE A 5 36.87 11.46 -21.34
C PHE A 5 36.86 10.27 -20.35
N LYS A 6 35.76 9.50 -20.31
CA LYS A 6 35.68 8.24 -19.55
C LYS A 6 36.67 7.19 -20.08
N GLY A 7 36.91 7.13 -21.39
CA GLY A 7 37.91 6.25 -22.01
C GLY A 7 39.33 6.49 -21.47
N LEU A 8 39.69 7.75 -21.20
CA LEU A 8 41.00 8.09 -20.63
C LEU A 8 41.05 7.98 -19.11
N LYS A 9 40.10 8.59 -18.40
CA LYS A 9 40.10 8.68 -16.93
C LYS A 9 39.65 7.37 -16.26
N GLY A 10 38.76 6.64 -16.91
CA GLY A 10 37.92 5.64 -16.28
C GLY A 10 36.70 6.25 -15.59
N ASP A 11 35.83 5.37 -15.11
CA ASP A 11 34.67 5.67 -14.28
C ASP A 11 34.48 4.52 -13.26
N PRO A 12 34.92 4.71 -12.00
CA PRO A 12 34.81 3.68 -10.97
C PRO A 12 33.37 3.28 -10.65
N SER A 13 32.39 4.17 -10.87
CA SER A 13 30.99 3.87 -10.59
C SER A 13 30.38 2.88 -11.59
N ASP A 14 30.82 2.97 -12.85
CA ASP A 14 30.45 2.08 -13.94
C ASP A 14 31.47 0.92 -14.13
N ASN A 15 32.43 0.77 -13.20
CA ASN A 15 33.54 -0.18 -13.30
C ASN A 15 34.37 -0.06 -14.60
N ILE A 16 34.49 1.16 -15.14
CA ILE A 16 35.30 1.46 -16.31
C ILE A 16 36.72 1.82 -15.86
N ILE A 17 37.71 1.06 -16.33
CA ILE A 17 39.11 1.19 -15.87
C ILE A 17 39.78 2.45 -16.45
N GLY A 18 39.53 2.75 -17.73
CA GLY A 18 40.25 3.80 -18.45
C GLY A 18 41.73 3.51 -18.60
N VAL A 19 42.55 4.55 -18.78
CA VAL A 19 44.01 4.42 -18.88
C VAL A 19 44.64 4.59 -17.49
N LYS A 20 45.27 3.53 -16.98
CA LYS A 20 45.91 3.53 -15.67
C LYS A 20 46.95 4.65 -15.56
N GLY A 21 46.78 5.51 -14.57
CA GLY A 21 47.68 6.65 -14.33
C GLY A 21 47.31 7.94 -15.06
N ILE A 22 46.22 7.96 -15.83
CA ILE A 22 45.64 9.17 -16.41
C ILE A 22 44.46 9.63 -15.54
N GLY A 23 44.69 10.66 -14.73
CA GLY A 23 43.64 11.28 -13.93
C GLY A 23 42.81 12.31 -14.69
N GLU A 24 41.76 12.79 -14.03
CA GLU A 24 40.78 13.77 -14.56
C GLU A 24 41.41 14.99 -15.22
N LYS A 25 42.37 15.65 -14.57
CA LYS A 25 43.01 16.86 -15.11
C LYS A 25 43.74 16.58 -16.42
N THR A 26 44.41 15.43 -16.50
CA THR A 26 45.16 15.01 -17.69
C THR A 26 44.21 14.60 -18.80
N ALA A 27 43.20 13.78 -18.50
CA ALA A 27 42.15 13.39 -19.45
C ALA A 27 41.42 14.61 -20.03
N ALA A 28 40.98 15.54 -19.18
CA ALA A 28 40.30 16.77 -19.61
C ALA A 28 41.19 17.62 -20.52
N ARG A 29 42.47 17.75 -20.19
CA ARG A 29 43.44 18.51 -21.00
C ARG A 29 43.69 17.84 -22.36
N LEU A 30 43.80 16.51 -22.39
CA LEU A 30 43.96 15.74 -23.63
C LEU A 30 42.73 15.90 -24.53
N ILE A 31 41.52 15.69 -24.00
CA ILE A 31 40.28 15.85 -24.78
C ILE A 31 40.09 17.29 -25.24
N LYS A 32 40.41 18.29 -24.42
CA LYS A 32 40.29 19.71 -24.83
C LYS A 32 41.27 20.08 -25.96
N TYR A 33 42.46 19.47 -26.00
CA TYR A 33 43.47 19.76 -27.02
C TYR A 33 43.27 18.95 -28.30
N TYR A 34 43.01 17.64 -28.18
CA TYR A 34 42.92 16.71 -29.30
C TYR A 34 41.47 16.47 -29.78
N GLY A 35 40.46 16.86 -29.00
CA GLY A 35 39.03 16.74 -29.35
C GLY A 35 38.40 15.40 -28.95
N ASN A 36 38.93 14.29 -29.45
CA ASN A 36 38.43 12.93 -29.19
C ASN A 36 39.57 11.90 -29.13
N LEU A 37 39.26 10.65 -28.78
CA LEU A 37 40.26 9.58 -28.71
C LEU A 37 40.90 9.26 -30.07
N ASP A 38 40.11 9.22 -31.14
CA ASP A 38 40.60 8.84 -32.46
C ASP A 38 41.68 9.83 -32.94
N GLU A 39 41.41 11.13 -32.79
CA GLU A 39 42.32 12.21 -33.16
C GLU A 39 43.53 12.29 -32.22
N LEU A 40 43.34 12.00 -30.92
CA LEU A 40 44.44 11.86 -29.97
C LEU A 40 45.43 10.80 -30.46
N TYR A 41 44.98 9.56 -30.65
CA TYR A 41 45.85 8.45 -31.02
C TYR A 41 46.43 8.59 -32.43
N ARG A 42 45.67 9.14 -33.39
CA ARG A 42 46.17 9.49 -34.73
C ARG A 42 47.37 10.45 -34.66
N ARG A 43 47.25 11.54 -33.88
CA ARG A 43 48.35 12.51 -33.75
C ARG A 43 49.53 11.97 -32.94
N LEU A 44 49.28 11.15 -31.92
CA LEU A 44 50.37 10.54 -31.13
C LEU A 44 51.27 9.62 -31.96
N LYS A 45 50.68 8.89 -32.92
CA LYS A 45 51.37 7.99 -33.87
C LYS A 45 51.99 8.72 -35.07
N SER A 46 51.61 9.96 -35.32
CA SER A 46 52.17 10.78 -36.40
C SER A 46 53.52 11.41 -36.03
N THR A 47 54.19 11.99 -37.01
CA THR A 47 55.39 12.83 -36.82
C THR A 47 55.07 14.28 -36.46
N GLU A 48 53.79 14.62 -36.23
CA GLU A 48 53.36 15.98 -35.87
C GLU A 48 53.98 16.45 -34.55
N LYS A 49 54.18 17.77 -34.43
CA LYS A 49 54.79 18.37 -33.25
C LYS A 49 53.88 18.19 -32.02
N ARG A 50 54.38 17.44 -31.04
CA ARG A 50 53.69 17.18 -29.77
C ARG A 50 53.70 18.43 -28.88
N PRO A 51 52.65 18.64 -28.06
CA PRO A 51 52.63 19.76 -27.14
C PRO A 51 53.66 19.61 -26.02
N THR A 52 54.31 20.71 -25.64
CA THR A 52 55.41 20.74 -24.65
C THR A 52 55.01 20.27 -23.25
N TRP A 53 53.72 20.31 -22.93
CA TRP A 53 53.20 19.87 -21.63
C TRP A 53 52.99 18.35 -21.53
N LEU A 54 53.03 17.62 -22.65
CA LEU A 54 52.85 16.18 -22.67
C LEU A 54 54.18 15.49 -22.34
N LYS A 55 54.30 15.04 -21.09
CA LYS A 55 55.51 14.35 -20.60
C LYS A 55 55.65 12.95 -21.19
N GLU A 56 56.89 12.49 -21.33
CA GLU A 56 57.22 11.15 -21.87
C GLU A 56 56.52 10.01 -21.12
N ARG A 57 56.41 10.11 -19.79
CA ARG A 57 55.66 9.12 -18.97
C ARG A 57 54.19 9.02 -19.39
N VAL A 58 53.54 10.15 -19.63
CA VAL A 58 52.11 10.19 -20.00
C VAL A 58 51.94 9.65 -21.42
N LEU A 59 52.86 9.99 -22.32
CA LEU A 59 52.89 9.45 -23.67
C LEU A 59 52.99 7.92 -23.66
N LYS A 60 53.92 7.37 -22.88
CA LYS A 60 54.10 5.92 -22.75
C LYS A 60 52.82 5.24 -22.23
N LEU A 61 52.20 5.79 -21.18
CA LEU A 61 50.94 5.26 -20.66
C LEU A 61 49.83 5.24 -21.72
N LEU A 62 49.70 6.31 -22.52
CA LEU A 62 48.69 6.38 -23.56
C LEU A 62 48.94 5.33 -24.65
N LEU A 63 50.19 5.18 -25.12
CA LEU A 63 50.56 4.22 -26.16
C LEU A 63 50.44 2.77 -25.69
N ASP A 64 50.87 2.46 -24.46
CA ASP A 64 50.84 1.10 -23.90
C ASP A 64 49.41 0.61 -23.61
N ASN A 65 48.43 1.52 -23.47
CA ASN A 65 47.05 1.20 -23.04
C ASN A 65 46.01 1.75 -24.04
N GLU A 66 46.36 1.83 -25.33
CA GLU A 66 45.46 2.33 -26.38
C GLU A 66 44.17 1.50 -26.49
N GLU A 67 44.31 0.18 -26.52
CA GLU A 67 43.17 -0.74 -26.60
C GLU A 67 42.22 -0.57 -25.41
N GLU A 68 42.77 -0.44 -24.21
CA GLU A 68 42.00 -0.22 -22.98
C GLU A 68 41.25 1.12 -22.98
N ALA A 69 41.86 2.17 -23.57
CA ALA A 69 41.21 3.47 -23.72
C ALA A 69 40.00 3.40 -24.64
N PHE A 70 40.15 2.72 -25.78
CA PHE A 70 39.07 2.52 -26.75
C PHE A 70 37.97 1.60 -26.22
N PHE A 71 38.34 0.51 -25.54
CA PHE A 71 37.39 -0.38 -24.88
C PHE A 71 36.60 0.34 -23.78
N SER A 72 37.29 1.13 -22.95
CA SER A 72 36.65 1.95 -21.92
C SER A 72 35.71 3.00 -22.50
N ARG A 73 36.05 3.58 -23.67
CA ARG A 73 35.15 4.46 -24.42
C ARG A 73 33.91 3.72 -24.88
N GLU A 74 34.07 2.51 -25.41
CA GLU A 74 32.97 1.68 -25.89
C GLU A 74 31.97 1.34 -24.77
N LEU A 75 32.47 0.95 -23.60
CA LEU A 75 31.65 0.72 -22.41
C LEU A 75 30.87 1.98 -21.98
N GLY A 76 31.44 3.16 -22.20
CA GLY A 76 30.81 4.44 -21.91
C GLY A 76 29.84 4.95 -22.99
N LEU A 77 29.69 4.24 -24.12
CA LEU A 77 28.80 4.65 -25.20
C LEU A 77 27.38 4.12 -24.97
N ILE A 78 26.41 5.04 -24.99
CA ILE A 78 24.99 4.68 -24.93
C ILE A 78 24.57 4.08 -26.27
N ARG A 79 24.17 2.80 -26.24
CA ARG A 79 23.57 2.10 -27.37
C ARG A 79 22.13 2.59 -27.57
N ARG A 80 21.85 3.26 -28.70
CA ARG A 80 20.54 3.90 -29.00
C ARG A 80 19.63 3.07 -29.89
N ASP A 81 20.12 1.97 -30.42
CA ASP A 81 19.44 1.00 -31.29
C ASP A 81 19.00 -0.25 -30.53
N ALA A 82 18.84 -0.16 -29.20
CA ALA A 82 18.32 -1.26 -28.40
C ALA A 82 16.88 -1.59 -28.84
N PRO A 83 16.53 -2.87 -29.06
CA PRO A 83 15.19 -3.28 -29.47
C PRO A 83 14.23 -3.24 -28.27
N VAL A 84 13.79 -2.03 -27.91
CA VAL A 84 12.82 -1.81 -26.83
C VAL A 84 11.41 -1.71 -27.39
N SER A 85 10.49 -2.41 -26.74
CA SER A 85 9.04 -2.33 -26.92
C SER A 85 8.44 -2.24 -25.52
N PRO A 86 7.53 -1.29 -25.22
CA PRO A 86 6.65 -0.56 -26.14
C PRO A 86 7.16 0.84 -26.56
N ARG A 87 6.46 1.54 -27.47
CA ARG A 87 6.81 2.90 -27.90
C ARG A 87 6.52 3.94 -26.80
N LEU A 88 7.15 5.11 -26.89
CA LEU A 88 7.00 6.14 -25.86
C LEU A 88 5.54 6.61 -25.69
N GLU A 89 4.77 6.62 -26.78
CA GLU A 89 3.36 7.02 -26.78
C GLU A 89 2.47 6.03 -25.99
N GLU A 90 2.90 4.77 -25.88
CA GLU A 90 2.18 3.72 -25.14
C GLU A 90 2.47 3.77 -23.64
N LEU A 91 3.48 4.55 -23.22
CA LEU A 91 3.92 4.67 -21.82
C LEU A 91 3.24 5.83 -21.08
N SER A 92 2.05 6.25 -21.53
CA SER A 92 1.29 7.31 -20.86
C SER A 92 0.91 6.88 -19.43
N PHE A 93 1.20 7.74 -18.46
CA PHE A 93 0.82 7.47 -17.07
C PHE A 93 -0.69 7.66 -16.88
N ALA A 94 -1.42 6.55 -16.73
CA ALA A 94 -2.87 6.53 -16.54
C ALA A 94 -3.30 6.73 -15.06
N GLY A 95 -2.37 7.07 -14.17
CA GLY A 95 -2.61 7.13 -12.73
C GLY A 95 -2.34 5.80 -12.02
N VAL A 96 -2.43 5.83 -10.69
CA VAL A 96 -2.21 4.65 -9.84
C VAL A 96 -3.55 3.95 -9.58
N PRO A 97 -3.70 2.66 -9.90
CA PRO A 97 -4.91 1.92 -9.55
C PRO A 97 -5.03 1.78 -8.03
N TYR A 98 -5.95 2.54 -7.43
CA TYR A 98 -6.08 2.65 -5.98
C TYR A 98 -6.22 1.29 -5.29
N GLU A 99 -7.09 0.42 -5.78
CA GLU A 99 -7.33 -0.91 -5.17
C GLU A 99 -6.10 -1.80 -5.16
N ALA A 100 -5.36 -1.84 -6.28
CA ALA A 100 -4.16 -2.66 -6.37
C ALA A 100 -3.03 -2.08 -5.51
N ALA A 101 -2.85 -0.75 -5.53
CA ALA A 101 -1.80 -0.08 -4.79
C ALA A 101 -2.06 -0.08 -3.27
N SER A 102 -3.30 0.21 -2.84
CA SER A 102 -3.68 0.18 -1.42
C SER A 102 -3.48 -1.21 -0.81
N ARG A 103 -3.81 -2.28 -1.55
CA ARG A 103 -3.55 -3.65 -1.11
C ARG A 103 -2.06 -3.93 -0.88
N VAL A 104 -1.21 -3.51 -1.81
CA VAL A 104 0.25 -3.66 -1.69
C VAL A 104 0.76 -2.84 -0.49
N PHE A 105 0.28 -1.61 -0.32
CA PHE A 105 0.71 -0.76 0.78
C PHE A 105 0.24 -1.24 2.15
N ARG A 106 -0.97 -1.78 2.26
CA ARG A 106 -1.44 -2.45 3.49
C ARG A 106 -0.59 -3.68 3.78
N LYS A 107 -0.41 -4.56 2.78
CA LYS A 107 0.41 -5.78 2.92
C LYS A 107 1.83 -5.50 3.41
N PHE A 108 2.49 -4.47 2.88
CA PHE A 108 3.86 -4.10 3.26
C PHE A 108 3.92 -3.02 4.36
N HIS A 109 2.78 -2.67 4.96
CA HIS A 109 2.71 -1.71 6.07
C HIS A 109 3.35 -0.35 5.74
N PHE A 110 2.93 0.25 4.62
CA PHE A 110 3.36 1.59 4.16
C PHE A 110 2.30 2.66 4.41
N PRO A 111 2.07 3.08 5.67
CA PRO A 111 0.97 3.99 6.02
C PRO A 111 1.13 5.38 5.40
N SER A 112 2.36 5.88 5.26
CA SER A 112 2.63 7.20 4.67
C SER A 112 2.34 7.25 3.16
N LEU A 113 2.51 6.14 2.45
CA LEU A 113 2.21 6.04 1.02
C LEU A 113 0.71 5.77 0.81
N LEU A 114 0.09 4.99 1.70
CA LEU A 114 -1.36 4.78 1.70
C LEU A 114 -2.13 6.09 1.88
N ALA A 115 -1.69 6.95 2.81
CA ALA A 115 -2.29 8.26 3.03
C ALA A 115 -2.11 9.23 1.85
N ARG A 116 -1.14 8.98 0.96
CA ARG A 116 -0.87 9.80 -0.24
C ARG A 116 -1.60 9.29 -1.49
N LEU A 117 -2.17 8.09 -1.45
CA LEU A 117 -3.01 7.61 -2.54
C LEU A 117 -4.26 8.47 -2.60
N GLU A 118 -4.53 9.04 -3.76
CA GLU A 118 -5.81 9.69 -4.02
C GLU A 118 -6.90 8.62 -3.93
N VAL A 119 -7.69 8.70 -2.86
CA VAL A 119 -8.90 7.90 -2.75
C VAL A 119 -9.79 8.34 -3.90
N PRO A 120 -10.21 7.44 -4.79
CA PRO A 120 -11.23 7.78 -5.77
C PRO A 120 -12.36 8.42 -4.99
N LYS A 121 -12.86 9.59 -5.40
CA LYS A 121 -14.12 10.10 -4.89
C LYS A 121 -15.16 9.05 -5.26
N SER A 122 -15.37 8.08 -4.37
CA SER A 122 -16.49 7.19 -4.45
C SER A 122 -17.68 8.11 -4.29
N GLU A 123 -18.47 8.24 -5.34
CA GLU A 123 -19.89 8.32 -5.12
C GLU A 123 -20.25 7.03 -4.37
N GLU A 124 -20.06 7.03 -3.05
CA GLU A 124 -20.65 6.06 -2.13
C GLU A 124 -22.14 6.29 -2.19
N LYS A 125 -22.73 5.82 -3.27
CA LYS A 125 -24.11 5.43 -3.31
C LYS A 125 -24.21 4.22 -2.39
N ALA A 126 -24.48 4.48 -1.12
CA ALA A 126 -25.31 3.60 -0.30
C ALA A 126 -26.70 3.45 -0.96
N SER A 127 -26.76 2.86 -2.16
CA SER A 127 -27.95 2.84 -3.04
C SER A 127 -28.85 1.63 -2.76
N GLY A 128 -28.80 1.05 -1.57
CA GLY A 128 -29.62 -0.12 -1.21
C GLY A 128 -30.24 -0.09 0.18
N ALA A 129 -29.82 0.82 1.07
CA ALA A 129 -30.33 0.85 2.43
C ALA A 129 -31.76 1.41 2.46
N ARG A 130 -32.71 0.59 2.90
CA ARG A 130 -34.10 1.04 3.15
C ARG A 130 -34.15 1.75 4.50
N SER A 131 -35.10 2.66 4.69
CA SER A 131 -35.38 3.18 6.04
C SER A 131 -36.05 2.08 6.87
N LEU A 132 -35.67 1.94 8.13
CA LEU A 132 -36.29 0.96 9.02
C LEU A 132 -37.73 1.40 9.38
N THR A 133 -38.69 0.51 9.13
CA THR A 133 -40.11 0.69 9.47
C THR A 133 -40.54 -0.30 10.55
N GLU A 134 -41.67 -0.05 11.24
CA GLU A 134 -42.21 -0.96 12.25
C GLU A 134 -42.49 -2.37 11.69
N GLU A 135 -42.81 -2.48 10.41
CA GLU A 135 -43.02 -3.76 9.72
C GLU A 135 -41.68 -4.49 9.50
N SER A 136 -40.65 -3.78 9.04
CA SER A 136 -39.30 -4.34 8.85
C SER A 136 -38.64 -4.80 10.15
N VAL A 137 -39.00 -4.20 11.30
CA VAL A 137 -38.53 -4.64 12.62
C VAL A 137 -38.94 -6.09 12.90
N ARG A 138 -40.17 -6.48 12.54
CA ARG A 138 -40.67 -7.85 12.77
C ARG A 138 -39.97 -8.88 11.89
N ASP A 139 -39.59 -8.49 10.68
CA ASP A 139 -38.87 -9.37 9.78
C ASP A 139 -37.41 -9.54 10.20
N LEU A 140 -36.77 -8.48 10.70
CA LEU A 140 -35.46 -8.55 11.34
C LEU A 140 -35.47 -9.46 12.57
N GLY A 141 -36.53 -9.41 13.39
CA GLY A 141 -36.71 -10.32 14.53
C GLY A 141 -36.68 -11.81 14.19
N LYS A 142 -37.00 -12.18 12.94
CA LYS A 142 -36.96 -13.59 12.47
C LYS A 142 -35.61 -13.99 11.87
N ALA A 143 -34.70 -13.04 11.66
CA ALA A 143 -33.41 -13.34 11.06
C ALA A 143 -32.54 -14.14 12.03
N LYS A 144 -31.80 -15.14 11.51
CA LYS A 144 -30.86 -15.92 12.33
C LYS A 144 -29.58 -15.17 12.67
N THR A 145 -29.14 -14.31 11.76
CA THR A 145 -27.88 -13.56 11.88
C THR A 145 -28.15 -12.12 11.48
N LEU A 146 -27.67 -11.19 12.31
CA LEU A 146 -27.84 -9.76 12.11
C LEU A 146 -26.50 -9.06 12.25
N GLY A 147 -26.20 -8.18 11.30
CA GLY A 147 -25.02 -7.32 11.32
C GLY A 147 -25.44 -5.90 11.71
N LEU A 148 -24.86 -5.37 12.78
CA LEU A 148 -25.11 -4.01 13.25
C LEU A 148 -23.82 -3.19 13.16
N PHE A 149 -23.87 -2.10 12.39
CA PHE A 149 -22.73 -1.22 12.16
C PHE A 149 -23.15 0.23 12.38
N PHE A 150 -22.48 0.93 13.29
CA PHE A 150 -22.77 2.34 13.58
C PHE A 150 -21.71 3.27 12.98
N GLU A 151 -22.14 4.18 12.12
CA GLU A 151 -21.28 5.15 11.45
C GLU A 151 -22.07 6.40 11.05
N ASN A 152 -21.43 7.58 11.12
CA ASN A 152 -22.02 8.86 10.73
C ASN A 152 -23.40 9.12 11.39
N ASP A 153 -23.50 8.85 12.70
CA ASP A 153 -24.71 8.99 13.51
C ASP A 153 -25.91 8.14 13.07
N LYS A 154 -25.65 7.09 12.29
CA LYS A 154 -26.66 6.14 11.82
C LYS A 154 -26.27 4.73 12.19
N LEU A 155 -27.27 3.95 12.55
CA LEU A 155 -27.11 2.50 12.70
C LEU A 155 -27.57 1.82 11.41
N PHE A 156 -26.68 1.02 10.83
CA PHE A 156 -26.99 0.11 9.75
C PHE A 156 -27.26 -1.27 10.33
N ILE A 157 -28.41 -1.83 9.99
CA ILE A 157 -28.80 -3.19 10.35
C ILE A 157 -28.93 -3.97 9.05
N GLY A 158 -28.38 -5.18 8.98
CA GLY A 158 -28.57 -5.99 7.79
C GLY A 158 -28.48 -7.48 8.03
N THR A 159 -29.02 -8.19 7.05
CA THR A 159 -28.89 -9.64 6.87
C THR A 159 -27.94 -9.91 5.71
N ASP A 160 -27.85 -11.16 5.26
CA ASP A 160 -27.11 -11.53 4.04
C ASP A 160 -27.72 -10.93 2.76
N ARG A 161 -28.97 -10.44 2.81
CA ARG A 161 -29.74 -10.00 1.64
C ARG A 161 -30.22 -8.56 1.71
N GLU A 162 -30.49 -8.06 2.90
CA GLU A 162 -31.18 -6.79 3.09
C GLU A 162 -30.41 -5.88 4.05
N LEU A 163 -30.52 -4.57 3.80
CA LEU A 163 -29.85 -3.52 4.54
C LEU A 163 -30.85 -2.42 4.88
N TRP A 164 -30.85 -2.01 6.13
CA TRP A 164 -31.64 -0.92 6.66
C TRP A 164 -30.74 0.12 7.30
N ALA A 165 -31.07 1.39 7.09
CA ALA A 165 -30.51 2.52 7.81
C ALA A 165 -31.52 2.99 8.87
N VAL A 166 -31.01 3.20 10.08
CA VAL A 166 -31.77 3.65 11.24
C VAL A 166 -31.20 5.00 11.66
N ASP A 167 -31.94 6.06 11.35
CA ASP A 167 -31.62 7.42 11.79
C ASP A 167 -32.13 7.71 13.21
N THR A 168 -33.20 7.02 13.62
CA THR A 168 -33.81 7.14 14.95
C THR A 168 -34.36 5.80 15.37
N VAL A 169 -34.10 5.41 16.62
CA VAL A 169 -34.54 4.12 17.18
C VAL A 169 -36.07 4.08 17.23
N PRO A 170 -36.74 3.14 16.52
CA PRO A 170 -38.19 3.01 16.57
C PRO A 170 -38.66 2.48 17.93
N LYS A 171 -39.94 2.74 18.29
CA LYS A 171 -40.49 2.33 19.60
C LYS A 171 -40.44 0.81 19.82
N ASN A 172 -40.61 0.04 18.76
CA ASN A 172 -40.58 -1.43 18.80
C ASN A 172 -39.19 -2.01 18.52
N PHE A 173 -38.11 -1.21 18.56
CA PHE A 173 -36.75 -1.67 18.24
C PHE A 173 -36.31 -2.90 19.03
N SER A 174 -36.79 -3.06 20.28
CA SER A 174 -36.50 -4.23 21.09
C SER A 174 -37.02 -5.54 20.50
N GLU A 175 -38.05 -5.50 19.64
CA GLU A 175 -38.61 -6.69 18.97
C GLU A 175 -37.66 -7.27 17.91
N ILE A 176 -36.61 -6.53 17.54
CA ILE A 176 -35.56 -7.05 16.64
C ILE A 176 -34.77 -8.17 17.33
N PHE A 177 -34.53 -8.04 18.63
CA PHE A 177 -33.56 -8.86 19.35
C PHE A 177 -34.26 -10.01 20.07
N ASP A 178 -33.90 -11.23 19.69
CA ASP A 178 -34.31 -12.48 20.36
C ASP A 178 -33.07 -13.25 20.84
N ASP A 179 -33.23 -14.08 21.87
CA ASP A 179 -32.13 -14.79 22.55
C ASP A 179 -31.41 -15.83 21.65
N GLY A 180 -32.03 -16.19 20.52
CA GLY A 180 -31.51 -17.15 19.54
C GLY A 180 -30.70 -16.56 18.37
N GLN A 181 -30.55 -15.25 18.26
CA GLN A 181 -29.91 -14.61 17.11
C GLN A 181 -28.37 -14.51 17.24
N ASP A 182 -27.67 -14.70 16.13
CA ASP A 182 -26.23 -14.40 16.01
C ASP A 182 -26.04 -12.93 15.64
N ILE A 183 -25.92 -12.07 16.66
CA ILE A 183 -25.74 -10.62 16.47
C ILE A 183 -24.25 -10.30 16.39
N ILE A 184 -23.85 -9.77 15.23
CA ILE A 184 -22.46 -9.45 14.90
C ILE A 184 -22.34 -7.94 14.76
N VAL A 185 -21.37 -7.36 15.43
CA VAL A 185 -21.15 -5.92 15.44
C VAL A 185 -19.71 -5.56 15.10
N HIS A 186 -19.50 -4.26 14.93
CA HIS A 186 -18.18 -3.65 14.99
C HIS A 186 -18.28 -2.44 15.92
N ASP A 187 -17.60 -2.52 17.07
CA ASP A 187 -17.70 -1.53 18.16
C ASP A 187 -19.08 -1.52 18.85
N GLY A 188 -19.36 -2.59 19.61
CA GLY A 188 -20.64 -2.82 20.27
C GLY A 188 -21.05 -1.71 21.25
N LYS A 189 -20.10 -1.00 21.85
CA LYS A 189 -20.41 0.15 22.74
C LYS A 189 -21.19 1.23 22.00
N ARG A 190 -20.75 1.60 20.80
CA ARG A 190 -21.42 2.61 19.97
C ARG A 190 -22.83 2.18 19.59
N VAL A 191 -23.02 0.89 19.33
CA VAL A 191 -24.34 0.32 19.03
C VAL A 191 -25.25 0.40 20.26
N TYR A 192 -24.76 0.06 21.46
CA TYR A 192 -25.54 0.19 22.69
C TYR A 192 -25.91 1.64 23.01
N HIS A 193 -24.98 2.58 22.85
CA HIS A 193 -25.24 4.01 23.02
C HIS A 193 -26.36 4.49 22.10
N PHE A 194 -26.26 4.17 20.80
CA PHE A 194 -27.30 4.53 19.83
C PHE A 194 -28.65 3.88 20.15
N ALA A 195 -28.65 2.58 20.47
CA ALA A 195 -29.86 1.83 20.79
C ALA A 195 -30.46 2.21 22.16
N SER A 196 -29.67 2.84 23.03
CA SER A 196 -29.99 3.10 24.45
C SER A 196 -30.49 1.83 25.16
N ARG A 197 -29.92 0.68 24.80
CA ARG A 197 -30.35 -0.64 25.28
C ARG A 197 -29.24 -1.68 25.12
N ILE A 198 -29.14 -2.56 26.10
CA ILE A 198 -28.30 -3.75 26.05
C ILE A 198 -29.10 -4.95 25.52
N PHE A 199 -28.48 -5.68 24.60
CA PHE A 199 -28.95 -6.96 24.05
C PHE A 199 -27.73 -7.86 23.85
N LYS A 200 -27.94 -9.17 23.67
CA LYS A 200 -26.82 -10.11 23.57
C LYS A 200 -26.09 -9.96 22.23
N ILE A 201 -24.88 -9.43 22.26
CA ILE A 201 -23.96 -9.46 21.12
C ILE A 201 -23.23 -10.80 21.11
N SER A 202 -23.26 -11.49 19.98
CA SER A 202 -22.60 -12.78 19.80
C SER A 202 -21.16 -12.63 19.29
N PHE A 203 -20.84 -11.51 18.63
CA PHE A 203 -19.48 -11.23 18.18
C PHE A 203 -19.25 -9.73 17.89
N ASP A 204 -18.14 -9.17 18.37
CA ASP A 204 -17.60 -7.86 18.01
C ASP A 204 -16.29 -7.99 17.23
N THR A 205 -16.33 -7.64 15.94
CA THR A 205 -15.18 -7.74 15.05
C THR A 205 -14.01 -6.82 15.43
N LYS A 206 -14.27 -5.69 16.09
CA LYS A 206 -13.22 -4.75 16.51
C LYS A 206 -12.43 -5.30 17.68
N ILE A 207 -13.11 -5.90 18.65
CA ILE A 207 -12.48 -6.55 19.81
C ILE A 207 -11.69 -7.77 19.36
N ALA A 208 -12.26 -8.57 18.47
CA ALA A 208 -11.57 -9.73 17.91
C ALA A 208 -10.29 -9.31 17.17
N ALA A 209 -10.37 -8.26 16.34
CA ALA A 209 -9.20 -7.71 15.65
C ALA A 209 -8.13 -7.20 16.62
N TRP A 210 -8.51 -6.49 17.68
CA TRP A 210 -7.58 -6.02 18.71
C TRP A 210 -6.88 -7.16 19.42
N LEU A 211 -7.60 -8.22 19.77
CA LEU A 211 -7.03 -9.37 20.46
C LEU A 211 -6.06 -10.16 19.57
N LEU A 212 -6.34 -10.25 18.26
CA LEU A 212 -5.52 -10.92 17.26
C LEU A 212 -4.28 -10.10 16.84
N ASP A 213 -4.36 -8.77 16.89
CA ASP A 213 -3.27 -7.88 16.50
C ASP A 213 -3.30 -6.59 17.34
N PRO A 214 -2.77 -6.62 18.59
CA PRO A 214 -2.81 -5.47 19.49
C PRO A 214 -1.94 -4.30 19.04
N GLU A 215 -0.98 -4.53 18.14
CA GLU A 215 -0.07 -3.49 17.63
C GLU A 215 -0.67 -2.67 16.48
N ARG A 216 -1.81 -3.13 15.94
CA ARG A 216 -2.56 -2.42 14.90
C ARG A 216 -2.99 -1.03 15.35
N LYS A 217 -2.94 -0.09 14.40
CA LYS A 217 -3.28 1.32 14.65
C LYS A 217 -4.68 1.70 14.21
N ASP A 218 -5.20 1.05 13.17
CA ASP A 218 -6.52 1.32 12.60
C ASP A 218 -7.37 0.07 12.70
N PHE A 219 -8.48 0.17 13.43
CA PHE A 219 -9.43 -0.92 13.61
C PHE A 219 -10.75 -0.63 12.91
N SER A 220 -10.80 0.27 11.93
CA SER A 220 -12.01 0.54 11.17
C SER A 220 -12.42 -0.67 10.33
N LEU A 221 -13.73 -0.87 10.17
CA LEU A 221 -14.27 -1.97 9.37
C LEU A 221 -13.68 -2.01 7.95
N ALA A 222 -13.50 -0.84 7.32
CA ALA A 222 -12.94 -0.73 5.97
C ALA A 222 -11.48 -1.20 5.89
N ASP A 223 -10.65 -0.87 6.88
CA ASP A 223 -9.25 -1.31 6.90
C ASP A 223 -9.13 -2.82 7.14
N LEU A 224 -9.86 -3.33 8.13
CA LEU A 224 -9.89 -4.77 8.45
C LEU A 224 -10.35 -5.60 7.24
N LEU A 225 -11.38 -5.15 6.52
CA LEU A 225 -11.83 -5.82 5.30
C LEU A 225 -10.79 -5.77 4.18
N GLY A 226 -10.11 -4.64 3.99
CA GLY A 226 -9.13 -4.45 2.93
C GLY A 226 -7.88 -5.32 3.06
N GLU A 227 -7.58 -5.81 4.26
CA GLU A 227 -6.52 -6.79 4.51
C GLU A 227 -7.03 -8.22 4.37
N GLU A 228 -8.21 -8.49 4.92
CA GLU A 228 -8.70 -9.86 5.05
C GLU A 228 -9.37 -10.40 3.78
N THR A 229 -9.85 -9.52 2.88
CA THR A 229 -10.45 -9.91 1.60
C THR A 229 -10.10 -8.95 0.46
N SER A 230 -10.02 -9.50 -0.75
CA SER A 230 -9.90 -8.71 -2.00
C SER A 230 -11.27 -8.45 -2.66
N GLU A 231 -12.36 -8.97 -2.08
CA GLU A 231 -13.70 -8.83 -2.62
C GLU A 231 -14.30 -7.47 -2.26
N LYS A 232 -15.01 -6.88 -3.22
CA LYS A 232 -15.75 -5.65 -3.00
C LYS A 232 -16.97 -5.98 -2.13
N VAL A 233 -16.89 -5.63 -0.85
CA VAL A 233 -18.01 -5.81 0.09
C VAL A 233 -19.14 -4.87 -0.31
N SER A 234 -20.32 -5.44 -0.54
CA SER A 234 -21.49 -4.71 -1.03
C SER A 234 -22.23 -3.91 0.06
N SER A 235 -22.06 -4.27 1.34
CA SER A 235 -22.60 -3.52 2.48
C SER A 235 -21.84 -3.80 3.79
N PRO A 236 -21.86 -2.89 4.78
CA PRO A 236 -21.19 -3.10 6.06
C PRO A 236 -21.59 -4.41 6.78
N PRO A 237 -22.88 -4.80 6.89
CA PRO A 237 -23.28 -6.06 7.54
C PRO A 237 -22.67 -7.31 6.89
N ILE A 238 -22.59 -7.36 5.55
CA ILE A 238 -21.92 -8.47 4.85
C ILE A 238 -20.43 -8.51 5.20
N GLY A 239 -19.80 -7.34 5.29
CA GLY A 239 -18.42 -7.21 5.77
C GLY A 239 -18.22 -7.77 7.18
N LEU A 240 -19.14 -7.47 8.10
CA LEU A 240 -19.12 -8.01 9.46
C LEU A 240 -19.19 -9.53 9.48
N PHE A 241 -20.04 -10.13 8.64
CA PHE A 241 -20.18 -11.58 8.58
C PHE A 241 -18.91 -12.27 8.06
N LEU A 242 -18.28 -11.68 7.05
CA LEU A 242 -17.01 -12.16 6.51
C LEU A 242 -15.90 -12.11 7.56
N LEU A 243 -15.74 -10.96 8.23
CA LEU A 243 -14.74 -10.80 9.29
C LEU A 243 -15.01 -11.72 10.47
N ALA A 244 -16.26 -11.81 10.93
CA ALA A 244 -16.60 -12.66 12.07
C ALA A 244 -16.32 -14.13 11.78
N LYS A 245 -16.62 -14.61 10.57
CA LYS A 245 -16.23 -15.97 10.17
C LYS A 245 -14.72 -16.17 10.27
N LYS A 246 -13.94 -15.26 9.68
CA LYS A 246 -12.48 -15.38 9.64
C LYS A 246 -11.83 -15.23 11.02
N TYR A 247 -12.30 -14.29 11.82
CA TYR A 247 -11.77 -14.04 13.15
C TYR A 247 -12.15 -15.12 14.15
N ARG A 248 -13.32 -15.75 14.02
CA ARG A 248 -13.64 -16.96 14.81
C ARG A 248 -12.62 -18.07 14.55
N GLU A 249 -12.31 -18.33 13.27
CA GLU A 249 -11.28 -19.31 12.89
C GLU A 249 -9.91 -18.96 13.48
N ARG A 250 -9.46 -17.71 13.31
CA ARG A 250 -8.16 -17.24 13.84
C ARG A 250 -8.08 -17.25 15.37
N LEU A 251 -9.12 -16.80 16.07
CA LEU A 251 -9.17 -16.83 17.53
C LEU A 251 -9.03 -18.27 18.06
N SER A 252 -9.59 -19.25 17.33
CA SER A 252 -9.45 -20.67 17.63
C SER A 252 -7.99 -21.14 17.44
N GLU A 253 -7.41 -20.82 16.28
CA GLU A 253 -6.03 -21.18 15.93
C GLU A 253 -5.00 -20.60 16.92
N GLU A 254 -5.21 -19.36 17.36
CA GLU A 254 -4.36 -18.65 18.31
C GLU A 254 -4.71 -18.93 19.78
N LYS A 255 -5.74 -19.75 20.05
CA LYS A 255 -6.24 -20.12 21.40
C LYS A 255 -6.69 -18.93 22.25
N LEU A 256 -7.26 -17.92 21.61
CA LEU A 256 -7.74 -16.68 22.21
C LEU A 256 -9.25 -16.66 22.45
N GLU A 257 -10.00 -17.69 21.99
CA GLU A 257 -11.46 -17.77 22.14
C GLU A 257 -11.93 -17.57 23.58
N LYS A 258 -11.27 -18.19 24.55
CA LYS A 258 -11.66 -18.07 25.97
C LYS A 258 -11.52 -16.63 26.46
N ILE A 259 -10.43 -15.97 26.11
CA ILE A 259 -10.20 -14.57 26.48
C ILE A 259 -11.30 -13.70 25.86
N TYR A 260 -11.57 -13.93 24.58
CA TYR A 260 -12.57 -13.19 23.85
C TYR A 260 -14.00 -13.37 24.41
N PHE A 261 -14.46 -14.62 24.56
CA PHE A 261 -15.86 -14.91 24.93
C PHE A 261 -16.13 -14.82 26.44
N ASP A 262 -15.16 -15.16 27.29
CA ASP A 262 -15.36 -15.18 28.74
C ASP A 262 -14.98 -13.85 29.41
N PHE A 263 -14.14 -13.03 28.77
CA PHE A 263 -13.62 -11.79 29.36
C PHE A 263 -13.92 -10.55 28.53
N GLU A 264 -13.46 -10.46 27.28
CA GLU A 264 -13.55 -9.22 26.51
C GLU A 264 -15.00 -8.87 26.11
N LEU A 265 -15.71 -9.83 25.50
CA LEU A 265 -17.07 -9.60 25.00
C LEU A 265 -18.08 -9.31 26.13
N PRO A 266 -18.05 -10.00 27.29
CA PRO A 266 -18.93 -9.67 28.42
C PRO A 266 -18.68 -8.29 29.06
N LEU A 267 -17.50 -7.70 28.88
CA LEU A 267 -17.19 -6.35 29.41
C LEU A 267 -17.81 -5.24 28.58
N VAL A 268 -18.11 -5.48 27.30
CA VAL A 268 -18.67 -4.46 26.38
C VAL A 268 -19.91 -3.76 26.93
N PRO A 269 -20.98 -4.47 27.37
CA PRO A 269 -22.17 -3.80 27.90
C PRO A 269 -21.87 -3.01 29.19
N ILE A 270 -20.99 -3.52 30.06
CA ILE A 270 -20.60 -2.86 31.31
C ILE A 270 -19.90 -1.53 31.01
N LEU A 271 -18.94 -1.55 30.08
CA LEU A 271 -18.22 -0.34 29.66
C LEU A 271 -19.15 0.68 29.00
N ALA A 272 -20.09 0.23 28.19
CA ALA A 272 -21.08 1.11 27.56
C ALA A 272 -22.00 1.78 28.61
N GLU A 273 -22.44 1.04 29.63
CA GLU A 273 -23.22 1.61 30.73
C GLU A 273 -22.41 2.64 31.53
N MET A 274 -21.17 2.31 31.89
CA MET A 274 -20.28 3.24 32.61
C MET A 274 -20.08 4.56 31.84
N GLU A 275 -19.86 4.48 30.53
CA GLU A 275 -19.72 5.66 29.66
C GLU A 275 -21.01 6.50 29.58
N SER A 276 -22.18 5.85 29.71
CA SER A 276 -23.49 6.53 29.69
C SER A 276 -23.79 7.25 31.01
N THR A 277 -23.27 6.73 32.14
CA THR A 277 -23.52 7.29 33.47
C THR A 277 -22.53 8.37 33.90
N GLY A 278 -21.33 8.41 33.31
CA GLY A 278 -20.25 9.35 33.64
C GLY A 278 -19.30 8.86 34.72
#